data_AF-A0A0A1WJH4-F1
#
_entry.id   AF-A0A0A1WJH4-F1
#
_cell.length_a   1.000
_cell.length_b   1.000
_cell.length_c   1.000
_cell.angle_alpha   90.00
_cell.angle_beta   90.00
_cell.angle_gamma   90.00
#
_symmetry.space_group_name_H-M   'P 1'
#
loop_
_entity.id
_entity.type
_entity.pdbx_description
1 polymer ?
#
loop_
_entity_poly.entity_id
_entity_poly.type
_entity_poly.pdbx_seq_one_letter_code
_entity_poly.pdbx_strand_id
1 'polypeptide(L)'
;MTLLGPSAPGMAFMMKKKKYKFNVEVQLQELSEVALVNEVLFAKIRLLDGGSFQEYSSREEVRDHRVVWNRNFEFPCKMSANASTGVLDPCYLRISIRKEMKGGRSYFKLGFIDINLAEFAGAGLTSRRFLLEGYDSRHRLDNSMLLVSIKMHMLSGDILFKAPTPNLKSKQKPSTDDLATASTGVGLQTPTATALPSIGSGVGSGASSVSGGSQGIPVSVGGATLGGGLNSATSTRPVSTVR
;
A
#
# COMPACT_ATOMS: atom_id res chain seq x y z
N MET A 1 70.56 4.83 16.32
CA MET A 1 69.58 5.10 15.26
C MET A 1 69.04 3.77 14.77
N THR A 2 67.82 3.43 15.15
CA THR A 2 67.14 2.23 14.67
C THR A 2 65.77 2.68 14.17
N LEU A 3 65.68 2.87 12.86
CA LEU A 3 64.47 3.29 12.16
C LEU A 3 63.42 2.17 12.26
N LEU A 4 62.35 2.43 13.02
CA LEU A 4 61.09 1.69 12.93
C LEU A 4 60.54 1.87 11.51
N GLY A 5 60.59 0.80 10.71
CA GLY A 5 59.99 0.79 9.38
C GLY A 5 58.47 0.96 9.47
N PRO A 6 57.83 1.66 8.51
CA PRO A 6 56.37 1.73 8.47
C PRO A 6 55.83 0.34 8.15
N SER A 7 55.00 -0.19 9.06
CA SER A 7 54.18 -1.38 8.81
C SER A 7 53.42 -1.20 7.50
N ALA A 8 53.59 -2.11 6.55
CA ALA A 8 52.85 -2.11 5.32
C ALA A 8 51.33 -2.03 5.62
N PRO A 9 50.58 -1.12 4.96
CA PRO A 9 49.15 -1.00 5.16
C PRO A 9 48.49 -2.34 4.87
N GLY A 10 47.73 -2.84 5.85
CA GLY A 10 47.03 -4.11 5.77
C GLY A 10 46.29 -4.22 4.44
N MET A 11 46.56 -5.31 3.72
CA MET A 11 45.86 -5.66 2.49
C MET A 11 44.39 -5.85 2.86
N ALA A 12 43.59 -4.79 2.70
CA ALA A 12 42.16 -4.86 2.88
C ALA A 12 41.65 -5.81 1.79
N PHE A 13 41.42 -7.07 2.15
CA PHE A 13 40.66 -8.00 1.36
C PHE A 13 39.27 -7.38 1.20
N MET A 14 39.06 -6.62 0.11
CA MET A 14 37.74 -6.29 -0.39
C MET A 14 37.12 -7.61 -0.79
N MET A 15 36.47 -8.27 0.17
CA MET A 15 35.68 -9.46 -0.08
C MET A 15 34.59 -9.04 -1.07
N LYS A 16 34.80 -9.41 -2.33
CA LYS A 16 33.88 -9.08 -3.42
C LYS A 16 32.54 -9.73 -3.06
N LYS A 17 31.50 -8.92 -2.86
CA LYS A 17 30.15 -9.42 -2.58
C LYS A 17 29.80 -10.53 -3.57
N LYS A 18 29.36 -11.67 -3.05
CA LYS A 18 28.93 -12.80 -3.88
C LYS A 18 27.71 -12.34 -4.67
N LYS A 19 27.70 -12.59 -5.98
CA LYS A 19 26.60 -12.20 -6.87
C LYS A 19 25.74 -13.41 -7.19
N TYR A 20 24.45 -13.21 -7.14
CA TYR A 20 23.43 -14.21 -7.42
C TYR A 20 22.50 -13.68 -8.48
N LYS A 21 21.92 -14.60 -9.25
CA LYS A 21 20.87 -14.33 -10.21
C LYS A 21 19.75 -15.30 -9.90
N PHE A 22 18.59 -14.75 -9.60
CA PHE A 22 17.36 -15.49 -9.38
C PHE A 22 16.42 -15.22 -10.54
N ASN A 23 15.62 -16.21 -10.88
CA ASN A 23 14.39 -16.02 -11.62
C ASN A 23 13.26 -15.88 -10.61
N VAL A 24 12.52 -14.78 -10.68
CA VAL A 24 11.44 -14.47 -9.74
C VAL A 24 10.13 -14.59 -10.49
N GLU A 25 9.28 -15.49 -10.03
CA GLU A 25 7.90 -15.62 -10.48
C GLU A 25 6.98 -15.02 -9.40
N VAL A 26 6.20 -14.03 -9.80
CA VAL A 26 5.25 -13.32 -8.93
C VAL A 26 3.86 -13.51 -9.51
N GLN A 27 2.98 -14.14 -8.75
CA GLN A 27 1.58 -14.28 -9.07
C GLN A 27 0.78 -13.24 -8.29
N LEU A 28 0.25 -12.25 -9.01
CA LEU A 28 -0.71 -11.30 -8.50
C LEU A 28 -2.10 -11.94 -8.57
N GLN A 29 -2.61 -12.39 -7.41
CA GLN A 29 -3.89 -13.10 -7.37
C GLN A 29 -5.05 -12.12 -7.27
N GLU A 30 -5.18 -11.46 -6.12
CA GLU A 30 -6.36 -10.68 -5.78
C GLU A 30 -6.07 -9.55 -4.81
N LEU A 31 -6.94 -8.53 -4.81
CA LEU A 31 -7.06 -7.51 -3.79
C LEU A 31 -8.43 -7.62 -3.16
N SER A 32 -8.48 -7.77 -1.84
CA SER A 32 -9.72 -7.89 -1.06
C SER A 32 -9.89 -6.68 -0.14
N GLU A 33 -11.08 -6.49 0.42
CA GLU A 33 -11.39 -5.38 1.33
C GLU A 33 -11.21 -4.00 0.67
N VAL A 34 -11.62 -3.89 -0.60
CA VAL A 34 -11.58 -2.65 -1.36
C VAL A 34 -12.83 -1.84 -1.06
N ALA A 35 -12.70 -0.64 -0.49
CA ALA A 35 -13.83 0.22 -0.14
C ALA A 35 -14.58 0.79 -1.36
N LEU A 36 -13.91 0.82 -2.51
CA LEU A 36 -14.39 1.39 -3.76
C LEU A 36 -15.16 0.33 -4.56
N VAL A 37 -16.44 0.56 -4.86
CA VAL A 37 -17.29 -0.37 -5.63
C VAL A 37 -17.40 0.12 -7.09
N ASN A 38 -17.44 -0.81 -8.05
CA ASN A 38 -17.59 -0.55 -9.50
C ASN A 38 -16.48 0.31 -10.13
N GLU A 39 -15.28 0.25 -9.55
CA GLU A 39 -14.12 0.95 -10.09
C GLU A 39 -13.18 -0.02 -10.81
N VAL A 40 -12.40 0.49 -11.75
CA VAL A 40 -11.41 -0.32 -12.47
C VAL A 40 -10.03 -0.11 -11.86
N LEU A 41 -9.41 -1.19 -11.38
CA LEU A 41 -8.09 -1.18 -10.77
C LEU A 41 -7.06 -1.94 -11.62
N PHE A 42 -5.82 -1.47 -11.55
CA PHE A 42 -4.68 -2.16 -12.13
C PHE A 42 -3.44 -1.99 -11.25
N ALA A 43 -2.57 -2.99 -11.25
CA ALA A 43 -1.31 -2.99 -10.54
C ALA A 43 -0.15 -2.59 -11.45
N LYS A 44 0.78 -1.82 -10.91
CA LYS A 44 2.11 -1.60 -11.49
C LYS A 44 3.12 -2.36 -10.65
N ILE A 45 3.80 -3.32 -11.26
CA ILE A 45 4.86 -4.10 -10.64
C ILE A 45 6.19 -3.47 -11.08
N ARG A 46 7.02 -3.06 -10.13
CA ARG A 46 8.33 -2.46 -10.39
C ARG A 46 9.38 -3.04 -9.46
N LEU A 47 10.44 -3.59 -10.05
CA LEU A 47 11.62 -3.97 -9.32
C LEU A 47 12.42 -2.71 -8.97
N LEU A 48 12.69 -2.49 -7.68
CA LEU A 48 13.45 -1.33 -7.21
C LEU A 48 14.96 -1.60 -7.27
N ASP A 49 15.37 -2.83 -6.93
CA ASP A 49 16.76 -3.25 -6.88
C ASP A 49 17.00 -4.53 -7.69
N GLY A 50 18.20 -4.72 -8.21
CA GLY A 50 18.58 -5.98 -8.88
C GLY A 50 18.07 -6.14 -10.31
N GLY A 51 17.55 -5.08 -10.93
CA GLY A 51 17.16 -5.04 -12.33
C GLY A 51 16.32 -3.81 -12.67
N SER A 52 15.74 -3.79 -13.86
CA SER A 52 14.88 -2.71 -14.35
C SER A 52 13.50 -3.21 -14.76
N PHE A 53 13.01 -4.27 -14.12
CA PHE A 53 11.72 -4.86 -14.45
C PHE A 53 10.58 -3.91 -14.08
N GLN A 54 9.69 -3.66 -15.02
CA GLN A 54 8.49 -2.87 -14.81
C GLN A 54 7.38 -3.32 -15.74
N GLU A 55 6.28 -3.79 -15.17
CA GLU A 55 5.10 -4.21 -15.93
C GLU A 55 3.80 -3.78 -15.23
N TYR A 56 2.70 -3.92 -15.95
CA TYR A 56 1.36 -3.61 -15.47
C TYR A 56 0.48 -4.85 -15.58
N SER A 57 -0.45 -5.02 -14.65
CA SER A 57 -1.52 -6.02 -14.77
C SER A 57 -2.59 -5.59 -15.77
N SER A 58 -3.53 -6.49 -16.05
CA SER A 58 -4.81 -6.12 -16.65
C SER A 58 -5.56 -5.12 -15.76
N ARG A 59 -6.48 -4.40 -16.39
CA ARG A 59 -7.44 -3.51 -15.74
C ARG A 59 -8.68 -4.34 -15.44
N GLU A 60 -9.00 -4.47 -14.18
CA GLU A 60 -10.09 -5.32 -13.70
C GLU A 60 -11.05 -4.50 -12.86
N GLU A 61 -12.34 -4.79 -12.98
CA GLU A 61 -13.39 -4.15 -12.21
C GLU A 61 -13.46 -4.71 -10.78
N VAL A 62 -13.75 -3.86 -9.81
CA VAL A 62 -14.06 -4.28 -8.44
C VAL A 62 -15.46 -4.88 -8.39
N ARG A 63 -15.55 -6.15 -7.99
CA ARG A 63 -16.79 -6.86 -7.72
C ARG A 63 -16.76 -7.40 -6.29
N ASP A 64 -17.85 -7.24 -5.55
CA ASP A 64 -17.95 -7.72 -4.17
C ASP A 64 -16.78 -7.27 -3.26
N HIS A 65 -16.35 -6.00 -3.40
CA HIS A 65 -15.19 -5.42 -2.69
C HIS A 65 -13.86 -6.15 -2.93
N ARG A 66 -13.75 -6.84 -4.08
CA ARG A 66 -12.59 -7.64 -4.48
C ARG A 66 -12.24 -7.40 -5.95
N VAL A 67 -10.95 -7.48 -6.26
CA VAL A 67 -10.43 -7.53 -7.63
C VAL A 67 -9.58 -8.77 -7.77
N VAL A 68 -9.75 -9.51 -8.86
CA VAL A 68 -8.98 -10.72 -9.13
C VAL A 68 -8.27 -10.56 -10.47
N TRP A 69 -6.94 -10.61 -10.46
CA TRP A 69 -6.13 -10.53 -11.67
C TRP A 69 -5.61 -11.90 -12.11
N ASN A 70 -5.26 -12.79 -11.18
CA ASN A 70 -4.65 -14.10 -11.44
C ASN A 70 -3.55 -14.05 -12.52
N ARG A 71 -2.63 -13.09 -12.39
CA ARG A 71 -1.59 -12.84 -13.39
C ARG A 71 -0.21 -13.18 -12.86
N ASN A 72 0.54 -13.93 -13.65
CA ASN A 72 1.92 -14.29 -13.37
C ASN A 72 2.88 -13.34 -14.08
N PHE A 73 3.90 -12.90 -13.37
CA PHE A 73 5.01 -12.08 -13.86
C PHE A 73 6.30 -12.82 -13.58
N GLU A 74 7.16 -12.95 -14.59
CA GLU A 74 8.43 -13.66 -14.46
C GLU A 74 9.56 -12.75 -14.90
N PHE A 75 10.57 -12.57 -14.06
CA PHE A 75 11.71 -11.73 -14.38
C PHE A 75 13.00 -12.15 -13.67
N PRO A 76 14.16 -11.95 -14.32
CA PRO A 76 15.44 -12.18 -13.68
C PRO A 76 15.77 -11.03 -12.69
N CYS A 77 16.20 -11.38 -11.48
CA CYS A 77 16.66 -10.47 -10.45
C CYS A 77 18.10 -10.79 -10.06
N LYS A 78 18.99 -9.79 -10.11
CA LYS A 78 20.38 -9.88 -9.67
C LYS A 78 20.47 -9.43 -8.21
N MET A 79 20.92 -10.31 -7.33
CA MET A 79 21.10 -10.00 -5.91
C MET A 79 22.57 -10.15 -5.53
N SER A 80 22.96 -9.54 -4.42
CA SER A 80 24.27 -9.76 -3.81
C SER A 80 24.11 -10.30 -2.39
N ALA A 81 25.09 -11.05 -1.89
CA ALA A 81 25.18 -11.39 -0.48
C ALA A 81 26.41 -10.75 0.14
N ASN A 82 26.29 -10.47 1.43
CA ASN A 82 27.43 -10.09 2.24
C ASN A 82 28.43 -11.25 2.29
N ALA A 83 29.67 -10.99 1.90
CA ALA A 83 30.70 -12.02 1.80
C ALA A 83 31.14 -12.59 3.16
N SER A 84 30.97 -11.84 4.26
CA SER A 84 31.33 -12.30 5.61
C SER A 84 30.24 -13.12 6.29
N THR A 85 28.96 -12.78 6.09
CA THR A 85 27.82 -13.47 6.74
C THR A 85 27.09 -14.46 5.82
N GLY A 86 27.28 -14.34 4.51
CA GLY A 86 26.54 -15.12 3.49
C GLY A 86 25.07 -14.72 3.37
N VAL A 87 24.62 -13.66 4.05
CA VAL A 87 23.23 -13.19 4.02
C VAL A 87 22.98 -12.39 2.75
N LEU A 88 21.89 -12.69 2.05
CA LEU A 88 21.46 -11.91 0.87
C LEU A 88 21.11 -10.47 1.27
N ASP A 89 21.60 -9.51 0.49
CA ASP A 89 21.20 -8.11 0.61
C ASP A 89 19.69 -7.98 0.31
N PRO A 90 18.94 -7.16 1.07
CA PRO A 90 17.54 -6.90 0.79
C PRO A 90 17.34 -6.40 -0.64
N CYS A 91 16.28 -6.88 -1.29
CA CYS A 91 15.95 -6.49 -2.65
C CYS A 91 14.44 -6.27 -2.74
N TYR A 92 14.03 -5.03 -3.04
CA TYR A 92 12.63 -4.66 -2.94
C TYR A 92 11.92 -4.71 -4.30
N LEU A 93 10.76 -5.35 -4.29
CA LEU A 93 9.76 -5.30 -5.36
C LEU A 93 8.60 -4.43 -4.90
N ARG A 94 8.30 -3.37 -5.64
CA ARG A 94 7.16 -2.49 -5.37
C ARG A 94 5.98 -2.88 -6.25
N ILE A 95 4.86 -3.18 -5.62
CA ILE A 95 3.57 -3.34 -6.32
C ILE A 95 2.69 -2.15 -5.95
N SER A 96 2.36 -1.31 -6.93
CA SER A 96 1.50 -0.13 -6.73
C SER A 96 0.13 -0.37 -7.33
N ILE A 97 -0.92 -0.28 -6.52
CA ILE A 97 -2.31 -0.39 -6.97
C ILE A 97 -2.81 0.99 -7.38
N ARG A 98 -3.41 1.04 -8.58
CA ARG A 98 -3.87 2.27 -9.20
C ARG A 98 -5.31 2.11 -9.64
N LYS A 99 -6.11 3.13 -9.35
CA LYS A 99 -7.48 3.29 -9.81
C LYS A 99 -7.49 4.05 -11.12
N GLU A 100 -8.24 3.54 -12.08
CA GLU A 100 -8.52 4.22 -13.33
C GLU A 100 -9.34 5.49 -13.11
N MET A 101 -9.01 6.57 -13.82
CA MET A 101 -9.73 7.84 -13.76
C MET A 101 -9.88 8.43 -15.16
N LYS A 102 -10.97 9.19 -15.39
CA LYS A 102 -11.26 9.87 -16.66
C LYS A 102 -11.30 8.91 -17.88
N GLY A 103 -11.92 7.75 -17.71
CA GLY A 103 -12.05 6.73 -18.77
C GLY A 103 -10.69 6.29 -19.31
N GLY A 104 -9.73 6.04 -18.41
CA GLY A 104 -8.44 5.45 -18.74
C GLY A 104 -7.32 6.41 -19.08
N ARG A 105 -7.64 7.70 -19.25
CA ARG A 105 -6.67 8.75 -19.57
C ARG A 105 -5.83 9.20 -18.37
N SER A 106 -6.28 8.90 -17.15
CA SER A 106 -5.55 9.22 -15.93
C SER A 106 -5.70 8.09 -14.91
N TYR A 107 -4.92 8.18 -13.83
CA TYR A 107 -5.02 7.22 -12.74
C TYR A 107 -4.81 7.91 -11.40
N PHE A 108 -5.41 7.31 -10.37
CA PHE A 108 -5.22 7.67 -8.98
C PHE A 108 -4.41 6.57 -8.29
N LYS A 109 -3.42 6.93 -7.48
CA LYS A 109 -2.60 5.94 -6.76
C LYS A 109 -3.30 5.59 -5.45
N LEU A 110 -3.82 4.37 -5.32
CA LEU A 110 -4.50 3.92 -4.12
C LEU A 110 -3.50 3.58 -3.02
N GLY A 111 -2.51 2.76 -3.36
CA GLY A 111 -1.51 2.34 -2.41
C GLY A 111 -0.39 1.55 -3.05
N PHE A 112 0.55 1.11 -2.23
CA PHE A 112 1.65 0.27 -2.65
C PHE A 112 2.05 -0.70 -1.56
N ILE A 113 2.79 -1.74 -1.95
CA ILE A 113 3.52 -2.61 -1.04
C ILE A 113 4.94 -2.75 -1.55
N ASP A 114 5.88 -2.80 -0.61
CA ASP A 114 7.27 -3.14 -0.88
C ASP A 114 7.57 -4.51 -0.29
N ILE A 115 7.92 -5.45 -1.16
CA ILE A 115 8.20 -6.83 -0.78
C ILE A 115 9.69 -7.06 -0.88
N ASN A 116 10.30 -7.49 0.23
CA ASN A 116 11.70 -7.90 0.23
C ASN A 116 11.84 -9.31 -0.36
N LEU A 117 12.29 -9.39 -1.61
CA LEU A 117 12.50 -10.65 -2.33
C LEU A 117 13.58 -11.53 -1.68
N ALA A 118 14.54 -10.96 -0.96
CA ALA A 118 15.62 -11.74 -0.33
C ALA A 118 15.08 -12.75 0.71
N GLU A 119 13.94 -12.46 1.34
CA GLU A 119 13.29 -13.34 2.33
C GLU A 119 12.68 -14.60 1.69
N PHE A 120 12.36 -14.54 0.39
CA PHE A 120 11.74 -15.64 -0.35
C PHE A 120 12.76 -16.51 -1.09
N ALA A 121 14.04 -16.13 -1.05
CA ALA A 121 15.11 -16.91 -1.66
C ALA A 121 15.25 -18.26 -0.95
N GLY A 122 14.94 -19.36 -1.66
CA GLY A 122 15.02 -20.71 -1.12
C GLY A 122 13.80 -21.19 -0.32
N ALA A 123 12.76 -20.35 -0.14
CA ALA A 123 11.54 -20.71 0.58
C ALA A 123 10.51 -21.52 -0.26
N GLY A 124 10.78 -21.72 -1.56
CA GLY A 124 9.82 -22.33 -2.49
C GLY A 124 8.70 -21.38 -2.91
N LEU A 125 7.54 -21.93 -3.29
CA LEU A 125 6.34 -21.13 -3.60
C LEU A 125 5.69 -20.68 -2.29
N THR A 126 5.72 -19.38 -2.02
CA THR A 126 5.13 -18.79 -0.80
C THR A 126 3.99 -17.86 -1.18
N SER A 127 2.82 -18.06 -0.59
CA SER A 127 1.66 -17.16 -0.74
C SER A 127 1.50 -16.31 0.52
N ARG A 128 1.41 -14.98 0.36
CA ARG A 128 1.27 -14.06 1.50
C ARG A 128 0.30 -12.93 1.17
N ARG A 129 -0.45 -12.52 2.20
CA ARG A 129 -1.31 -11.34 2.15
C ARG A 129 -0.55 -10.14 2.69
N PHE A 130 -0.58 -9.05 1.94
CA PHE A 130 0.08 -7.80 2.28
C PHE A 130 -0.96 -6.69 2.41
N LEU A 131 -0.86 -5.90 3.46
CA LEU A 131 -1.69 -4.73 3.65
C LEU A 131 -1.18 -3.60 2.74
N LEU A 132 -2.06 -2.96 1.99
CA LEU A 132 -1.69 -1.80 1.18
C LEU A 132 -1.27 -0.63 2.06
N GLU A 133 -0.13 -0.03 1.73
CA GLU A 133 0.33 1.22 2.33
C GLU A 133 -0.16 2.41 1.50
N GLY A 134 -0.71 3.42 2.18
CA GLY A 134 -1.17 4.66 1.56
C GLY A 134 -0.02 5.59 1.20
N TYR A 135 -0.15 6.31 0.09
CA TYR A 135 0.83 7.33 -0.32
C TYR A 135 0.71 8.64 0.47
N ASP A 136 -0.45 8.93 1.04
CA ASP A 136 -0.71 10.14 1.81
C ASP A 136 -1.46 9.77 3.09
N SER A 137 -1.04 10.37 4.21
CA SER A 137 -1.64 10.24 5.54
C SER A 137 -3.12 10.62 5.59
N ARG A 138 -3.58 11.50 4.69
CA ARG A 138 -4.98 11.97 4.62
C ARG A 138 -5.92 11.04 3.86
N HIS A 139 -5.39 10.15 3.02
CA HIS A 139 -6.16 9.25 2.16
C HIS A 139 -6.00 7.79 2.60
N ARG A 140 -5.98 7.59 3.92
CA ARG A 140 -5.84 6.30 4.62
C ARG A 140 -7.11 5.46 4.42
N LEU A 141 -7.32 4.90 3.24
CA LEU A 141 -8.67 4.43 2.91
C LEU A 141 -8.87 2.97 2.59
N ASP A 142 -7.85 2.19 2.27
CA ASP A 142 -8.16 0.82 1.92
C ASP A 142 -7.28 -0.08 2.79
N ASN A 143 -7.84 -0.62 3.88
CA ASN A 143 -7.27 -1.79 4.59
C ASN A 143 -7.24 -3.03 3.68
N SER A 144 -7.05 -2.81 2.38
CA SER A 144 -7.12 -3.83 1.38
C SER A 144 -5.92 -4.73 1.50
N MET A 145 -6.23 -6.02 1.44
CA MET A 145 -5.26 -7.07 1.55
C MET A 145 -4.98 -7.61 0.16
N LEU A 146 -3.76 -7.41 -0.31
CA LEU A 146 -3.27 -7.95 -1.58
C LEU A 146 -2.68 -9.33 -1.37
N LEU A 147 -3.23 -10.34 -2.04
CA LEU A 147 -2.69 -11.69 -2.04
C LEU A 147 -1.71 -11.85 -3.20
N VAL A 148 -0.47 -12.17 -2.86
CA VAL A 148 0.62 -12.38 -3.82
C VAL A 148 1.31 -13.69 -3.50
N SER A 149 1.58 -14.49 -4.54
CA SER A 149 2.47 -15.65 -4.43
C SER A 149 3.80 -15.37 -5.10
N ILE A 150 4.88 -15.76 -4.45
CA ILE A 150 6.23 -15.54 -4.93
C ILE A 150 6.95 -16.88 -4.93
N LYS A 151 7.60 -17.17 -6.05
CA LYS A 151 8.48 -18.32 -6.20
C LYS A 151 9.80 -17.84 -6.79
N MET A 152 10.90 -18.27 -6.19
CA MET A 152 12.23 -17.90 -6.64
C MET A 152 13.03 -19.14 -6.99
N HIS A 153 13.66 -19.11 -8.16
CA HIS A 153 14.56 -20.16 -8.63
C HIS A 153 15.95 -19.57 -8.85
N MET A 154 16.99 -20.16 -8.25
CA MET A 154 18.36 -19.68 -8.45
C MET A 154 18.83 -20.08 -9.86
N LEU A 155 19.23 -19.10 -10.67
CA LEU A 155 19.80 -19.33 -12.00
C LEU A 155 21.32 -19.42 -11.95
N SER A 156 21.98 -18.58 -11.15
CA SER A 156 23.43 -18.59 -11.01
C SER A 156 23.86 -17.99 -9.68
N GLY A 157 24.88 -18.56 -9.06
CA GLY A 157 25.40 -18.11 -7.77
C GLY A 157 25.95 -19.28 -6.98
N ASP A 158 26.50 -18.99 -5.81
CA ASP A 158 26.82 -20.03 -4.83
C ASP A 158 25.51 -20.63 -4.27
N ILE A 159 25.45 -21.92 -3.96
CA ILE A 159 24.25 -22.48 -3.30
C ILE A 159 24.20 -22.11 -1.81
N LEU A 160 25.34 -21.67 -1.25
CA LEU A 160 25.49 -21.31 0.15
C LEU A 160 25.16 -19.84 0.40
N PHE A 161 23.86 -19.51 0.36
CA PHE A 161 23.34 -18.21 0.84
C PHE A 161 22.36 -18.40 2.01
N LYS A 162 22.27 -17.40 2.88
CA LYS A 162 21.25 -17.32 3.93
C LYS A 162 20.20 -16.28 3.54
N ALA A 163 18.94 -16.69 3.48
CA ALA A 163 17.83 -15.74 3.39
C ALA A 163 17.78 -14.91 4.69
N PRO A 164 17.56 -13.59 4.64
CA PRO A 164 17.31 -12.80 5.83
C PRO A 164 16.11 -13.40 6.58
N THR A 165 16.29 -13.78 7.85
CA THR A 165 15.16 -14.20 8.68
C THR A 165 14.19 -13.02 8.79
N PRO A 166 12.89 -13.21 8.50
CA PRO A 166 11.90 -12.15 8.64
C PRO A 166 11.83 -11.77 10.11
N ASN A 167 12.40 -10.62 10.46
CA ASN A 167 12.52 -10.20 11.85
C ASN A 167 11.13 -9.76 12.32
N LEU A 168 10.40 -10.63 13.02
CA LEU A 168 9.11 -10.32 13.66
C LEU A 168 9.24 -9.35 14.86
N LYS A 169 10.37 -8.65 15.01
CA LYS A 169 10.66 -7.80 16.16
C LYS A 169 11.29 -6.47 15.73
N SER A 170 10.45 -5.45 15.49
CA SER A 170 10.67 -4.06 15.95
C SER A 170 9.59 -3.12 15.42
N LYS A 171 8.37 -3.22 15.94
CA LYS A 171 7.48 -2.06 16.07
C LYS A 171 7.46 -1.62 17.54
N GLN A 172 8.63 -1.36 18.11
CA GLN A 172 8.72 -0.59 19.34
C GLN A 172 8.69 0.88 18.94
N LYS A 173 7.51 1.47 19.10
CA LYS A 173 7.31 2.91 19.16
C LYS A 173 8.25 3.46 20.25
N PRO A 174 9.10 4.46 19.99
CA PRO A 174 9.80 5.13 21.08
C PRO A 174 8.74 5.82 21.95
N SER A 175 8.63 5.39 23.20
CA SER A 175 7.86 6.05 24.24
C SER A 175 8.54 7.38 24.57
N THR A 176 7.76 8.45 24.50
CA THR A 176 8.11 9.75 25.05
C THR A 176 7.75 9.70 26.52
N ASP A 177 8.74 9.71 27.41
CA ASP A 177 8.51 9.88 28.85
C ASP A 177 9.51 10.91 29.38
N ASP A 178 8.99 12.08 29.74
CA ASP A 178 9.56 12.99 30.73
C ASP A 178 8.37 13.65 31.45
N LEU A 179 8.11 13.24 32.70
CA LEU A 179 8.07 14.17 33.84
C LEU A 179 7.93 13.40 35.17
N ALA A 180 8.82 13.74 36.10
CA ALA A 180 8.88 13.25 37.47
C ALA A 180 7.64 13.62 38.29
N THR A 181 7.28 12.78 39.27
CA THR A 181 6.86 13.21 40.62
C THR A 181 7.02 12.03 41.59
N ALA A 182 7.72 12.28 42.68
CA ALA A 182 8.01 11.32 43.73
C ALA A 182 6.92 11.31 44.82
N SER A 183 6.88 10.17 45.51
CA SER A 183 6.58 9.94 46.93
C SER A 183 5.18 9.47 47.37
N THR A 184 5.27 8.32 48.06
CA THR A 184 4.50 7.84 49.22
C THR A 184 3.08 7.28 49.02
N GLY A 185 3.00 5.94 49.01
CA GLY A 185 2.60 5.22 50.23
C GLY A 185 1.19 4.60 50.28
N VAL A 186 1.21 3.27 50.49
CA VAL A 186 0.25 2.42 51.23
C VAL A 186 -0.97 1.85 50.47
N GLY A 187 -1.09 0.51 50.50
CA GLY A 187 -2.37 -0.14 50.86
C GLY A 187 -3.10 -1.00 49.81
N LEU A 188 -2.75 -2.29 49.78
CA LEU A 188 -3.65 -3.47 49.86
C LEU A 188 -5.02 -3.54 49.12
N GLN A 189 -5.18 -4.66 48.39
CA GLN A 189 -6.38 -5.51 48.14
C GLN A 189 -7.20 -5.41 46.83
N THR A 190 -7.32 -6.60 46.21
CA THR A 190 -8.37 -7.14 45.32
C THR A 190 -9.80 -7.01 45.86
N PRO A 191 -10.85 -6.93 45.02
CA PRO A 191 -11.70 -8.12 44.70
C PRO A 191 -12.31 -8.10 43.27
N THR A 192 -12.50 -9.23 42.57
CA THR A 192 -13.65 -10.17 42.53
C THR A 192 -15.02 -9.57 42.17
N ALA A 193 -15.63 -10.11 41.11
CA ALA A 193 -16.96 -9.81 40.58
C ALA A 193 -18.09 -10.53 41.33
N THR A 194 -19.26 -9.91 41.50
CA THR A 194 -20.58 -10.59 41.59
C THR A 194 -21.74 -9.61 41.29
N ALA A 195 -22.86 -10.14 40.80
CA ALA A 195 -24.01 -9.47 40.17
C ALA A 195 -25.13 -8.99 41.13
N LEU A 196 -25.93 -8.01 40.63
CA LEU A 196 -27.41 -7.68 40.74
C LEU A 196 -28.22 -8.02 42.03
N PRO A 197 -29.37 -7.36 42.38
CA PRO A 197 -30.41 -6.77 41.51
C PRO A 197 -31.18 -5.48 41.96
N SER A 198 -32.03 -4.98 41.04
CA SER A 198 -33.33 -4.24 41.09
C SER A 198 -33.91 -3.64 42.40
N ILE A 199 -34.55 -2.45 42.33
CA ILE A 199 -36.02 -2.19 42.49
C ILE A 199 -36.35 -0.66 42.45
N GLY A 200 -37.32 -0.29 41.58
CA GLY A 200 -38.38 0.77 41.67
C GLY A 200 -38.04 2.25 41.96
N SER A 201 -38.86 3.28 41.72
CA SER A 201 -40.12 3.55 40.99
C SER A 201 -40.44 5.05 41.21
N GLY A 202 -41.18 5.71 40.30
CA GLY A 202 -41.84 7.02 40.49
C GLY A 202 -41.39 8.10 39.50
N VAL A 203 -42.13 8.49 38.44
CA VAL A 203 -43.44 9.17 38.28
C VAL A 203 -43.40 10.68 38.60
N GLY A 204 -43.83 11.48 37.61
CA GLY A 204 -44.15 12.93 37.68
C GLY A 204 -43.75 13.63 36.37
N SER A 205 -44.57 13.67 35.32
CA SER A 205 -45.72 14.57 35.06
C SER A 205 -45.34 16.04 34.86
N GLY A 206 -45.61 16.59 33.66
CA GLY A 206 -45.57 18.02 33.38
C GLY A 206 -45.65 18.34 31.88
N ALA A 207 -46.86 18.56 31.37
CA ALA A 207 -47.20 18.84 29.98
C ALA A 207 -47.41 20.35 29.69
N SER A 208 -47.68 20.66 28.41
CA SER A 208 -48.25 21.89 27.80
C SER A 208 -47.29 23.07 27.58
N SER A 209 -47.32 23.87 26.50
CA SER A 209 -48.37 24.30 25.54
C SER A 209 -47.71 24.90 24.26
N VAL A 210 -48.10 24.56 23.02
CA VAL A 210 -49.08 25.20 22.08
C VAL A 210 -48.69 26.57 21.46
N SER A 211 -49.01 26.68 20.15
CA SER A 211 -49.13 27.84 19.23
C SER A 211 -47.87 28.24 18.47
N GLY A 212 -47.86 28.49 17.16
CA GLY A 212 -48.91 28.74 16.15
C GLY A 212 -48.54 30.01 15.37
N GLY A 213 -48.44 29.96 14.03
CA GLY A 213 -48.22 31.18 13.23
C GLY A 213 -47.73 30.95 11.80
N SER A 214 -48.58 31.32 10.84
CA SER A 214 -48.46 31.29 9.38
C SER A 214 -47.83 32.58 8.80
N GLN A 215 -47.81 32.66 7.45
CA GLN A 215 -47.44 33.80 6.55
C GLN A 215 -46.00 33.71 6.01
N GLY A 216 -45.67 33.85 4.72
CA GLY A 216 -46.40 34.21 3.50
C GLY A 216 -45.42 34.25 2.30
N ILE A 217 -45.94 34.04 1.09
CA ILE A 217 -45.27 34.17 -0.22
C ILE A 217 -45.27 35.66 -0.65
N PRO A 218 -44.32 36.12 -1.49
CA PRO A 218 -44.78 36.70 -2.75
C PRO A 218 -43.97 36.28 -3.98
N VAL A 219 -44.68 36.40 -5.10
CA VAL A 219 -44.35 36.11 -6.49
C VAL A 219 -44.03 37.44 -7.20
N SER A 220 -43.10 37.45 -8.16
CA SER A 220 -42.97 38.46 -9.26
C SER A 220 -42.14 37.77 -10.35
N VAL A 221 -42.58 37.44 -11.57
CA VAL A 221 -43.29 38.12 -12.68
C VAL A 221 -42.47 39.21 -13.39
N GLY A 222 -42.33 39.03 -14.73
CA GLY A 222 -41.86 39.97 -15.76
C GLY A 222 -40.54 39.49 -16.41
N GLY A 223 -40.47 38.91 -17.62
CA GLY A 223 -40.88 39.43 -18.95
C GLY A 223 -39.72 40.25 -19.56
N ALA A 224 -39.24 40.17 -20.81
CA ALA A 224 -39.71 39.65 -22.10
C ALA A 224 -38.48 39.58 -23.05
N THR A 225 -38.32 38.54 -23.90
CA THR A 225 -38.50 38.52 -25.39
C THR A 225 -37.42 39.15 -26.30
N LEU A 226 -37.26 38.50 -27.48
CA LEU A 226 -36.63 38.90 -28.76
C LEU A 226 -35.11 38.67 -28.84
N GLY A 227 -34.53 38.02 -29.86
CA GLY A 227 -34.98 37.53 -31.16
C GLY A 227 -33.75 37.32 -32.05
N GLY A 228 -33.92 36.67 -33.22
CA GLY A 228 -32.98 36.75 -34.34
C GLY A 228 -32.25 35.45 -34.69
N GLY A 229 -32.62 34.87 -35.83
CA GLY A 229 -32.01 33.65 -36.36
C GLY A 229 -30.99 33.87 -37.48
N LEU A 230 -30.67 32.73 -38.10
CA LEU A 230 -30.19 32.49 -39.47
C LEU A 230 -28.71 32.72 -39.83
N ASN A 231 -28.16 31.62 -40.36
CA ASN A 231 -27.11 31.46 -41.39
C ASN A 231 -25.66 31.68 -40.92
N SER A 232 -24.70 30.80 -41.20
CA SER A 232 -24.19 30.48 -42.54
C SER A 232 -23.21 29.30 -42.54
N ALA A 233 -23.18 28.57 -43.66
CA ALA A 233 -22.20 27.55 -44.05
C ALA A 233 -20.75 28.07 -44.10
N THR A 234 -19.72 27.26 -43.86
CA THR A 234 -18.86 26.56 -44.85
C THR A 234 -17.71 25.92 -44.03
N SER A 235 -17.13 24.76 -44.33
CA SER A 235 -16.24 24.53 -45.47
C SER A 235 -15.86 23.05 -45.59
N THR A 236 -15.80 22.62 -46.85
CA THR A 236 -15.46 21.29 -47.37
C THR A 236 -13.95 21.05 -47.53
N ARG A 237 -13.61 19.75 -47.71
CA ARG A 237 -12.61 19.14 -48.64
C ARG A 237 -11.37 18.44 -48.00
N PRO A 238 -10.64 17.54 -48.73
CA PRO A 238 -10.68 16.09 -48.50
C PRO A 238 -9.29 15.46 -48.25
N VAL A 239 -9.24 14.18 -47.87
CA VAL A 239 -8.01 13.37 -47.82
C VAL A 239 -7.76 12.73 -49.20
N SER A 240 -6.58 12.99 -49.76
CA SER A 240 -6.05 12.35 -50.97
C SER A 240 -5.30 11.07 -50.65
N THR A 241 -5.59 10.03 -51.42
CA THR A 241 -4.83 8.78 -51.60
C THR A 241 -3.57 9.01 -52.47
N VAL A 242 -2.66 8.02 -52.48
CA VAL A 242 -1.52 7.75 -53.40
C VAL A 242 -0.16 8.25 -52.84
N ARG A 243 0.91 7.45 -52.67
CA ARG A 243 1.37 6.20 -53.31
C ARG A 243 1.77 5.13 -52.29
#